data_AF-A0A7S1LPN2-F1
#
_entry.id   AF-A0A7S1LPN2-F1
#
_cell.length_a   1.000
_cell.length_b   1.000
_cell.length_c   1.000
_cell.angle_alpha   90.00
_cell.angle_beta   90.00
_cell.angle_gamma   90.00
#
_symmetry.space_group_name_H-M   'P 1'
#
loop_
_entity.id
_entity.type
_entity.pdbx_description
1 polymer ?
#
loop_
_entity_poly.entity_id
_entity_poly.type
_entity_poly.pdbx_seq_one_letter_code
_entity_poly.pdbx_strand_id
1 'polypeptide(L)'
;PSFVAGPNPVTVEENSGPYRRGGWATQITAGANEEDQTTSFTVELVDSTNHAALFKTLPAIDSSGQLTFEPELNKNTLNKVVEVRVQLKDNLGGESCSLASCGRLRIVISPVNQKPSFTAGGDITV
;
A
#
# COMPACT_ATOMS: atom_id res chain seq x y z
N PRO A 1 -15.20 -12.77 -10.19
CA PRO A 1 -14.71 -12.48 -8.82
C PRO A 1 -15.20 -11.13 -8.28
N SER A 2 -15.22 -10.96 -6.95
CA SER A 2 -15.50 -9.68 -6.27
C SER A 2 -14.97 -9.66 -4.83
N PHE A 3 -14.86 -8.46 -4.26
CA PHE A 3 -14.57 -8.22 -2.85
C PHE A 3 -15.13 -6.86 -2.44
N VAL A 4 -15.21 -6.61 -1.13
CA VAL A 4 -15.49 -5.30 -0.53
C VAL A 4 -14.18 -4.75 0.03
N ALA A 5 -13.72 -3.61 -0.51
CA ALA A 5 -12.57 -2.91 0.03
C ALA A 5 -12.89 -2.23 1.36
N GLY A 6 -11.88 -2.16 2.21
CA GLY A 6 -11.92 -1.49 3.50
C GLY A 6 -11.65 0.00 3.37
N PRO A 7 -11.19 0.64 4.47
CA PRO A 7 -10.97 2.07 4.49
C PRO A 7 -10.04 2.57 3.38
N ASN A 8 -10.44 3.67 2.75
CA ASN A 8 -9.68 4.42 1.75
C ASN A 8 -9.96 5.92 1.97
N PRO A 9 -8.96 6.76 2.30
CA PRO A 9 -7.52 6.46 2.34
C PRO A 9 -7.09 5.66 3.59
N VAL A 10 -5.91 5.05 3.50
CA VAL A 10 -5.13 4.53 4.63
C VAL A 10 -4.05 5.56 4.97
N THR A 11 -3.92 5.97 6.22
CA THR A 11 -2.90 6.96 6.65
C THR A 11 -1.95 6.33 7.66
N VAL A 12 -0.65 6.57 7.48
CA VAL A 12 0.43 6.11 8.36
C VAL A 12 1.51 7.17 8.51
N GLU A 13 2.29 7.11 9.58
CA GLU A 13 3.52 7.89 9.72
C GLU A 13 4.69 7.18 9.01
N GLU A 14 5.63 7.93 8.43
CA GLU A 14 6.82 7.37 7.75
C GLU A 14 7.69 6.47 8.64
N ASN A 15 7.58 6.61 9.97
CA ASN A 15 8.35 5.84 10.95
C ASN A 15 7.49 4.83 11.74
N SER A 16 6.27 4.54 11.28
CA SER A 16 5.32 3.66 11.98
C SER A 16 5.71 2.17 11.96
N GLY A 17 6.71 1.78 11.16
CA GLY A 17 7.08 0.38 10.96
C GLY A 17 6.03 -0.38 10.13
N PRO A 18 5.98 -1.71 10.23
CA PRO A 18 5.08 -2.51 9.41
C PRO A 18 3.60 -2.23 9.70
N TYR A 19 2.87 -1.82 8.68
CA TYR A 19 1.42 -1.75 8.69
C TYR A 19 0.81 -3.12 8.37
N ARG A 20 -0.16 -3.55 9.19
CA ARG A 20 -0.92 -4.79 8.98
C ARG A 20 -2.39 -4.54 9.32
N ARG A 21 -3.28 -4.72 8.34
CA ARG A 21 -4.73 -4.67 8.56
C ARG A 21 -5.38 -5.92 7.98
N GLY A 22 -5.71 -6.87 8.86
CA GLY A 22 -6.58 -7.99 8.53
C GLY A 22 -7.98 -7.51 8.16
N GLY A 23 -8.63 -8.20 7.21
CA GLY A 23 -9.96 -7.84 6.74
C GLY A 23 -10.02 -6.46 6.06
N TRP A 24 -8.91 -6.00 5.46
CA TRP A 24 -9.00 -4.82 4.59
C TRP A 24 -9.80 -5.17 3.34
N ALA A 25 -9.59 -6.33 2.73
CA ALA A 25 -10.52 -6.88 1.77
C ALA A 25 -11.43 -7.91 2.46
N THR A 26 -12.74 -7.81 2.24
CA THR A 26 -13.74 -8.73 2.81
C THR A 26 -14.70 -9.20 1.72
N GLN A 27 -15.57 -10.17 2.03
CA GLN A 27 -16.52 -10.74 1.06
C GLN A 27 -15.83 -11.16 -0.25
N ILE A 28 -14.63 -11.73 -0.13
CA ILE A 28 -13.81 -12.17 -1.27
C ILE A 28 -14.48 -13.42 -1.84
N THR A 29 -14.80 -13.39 -3.13
CA THR A 29 -15.42 -14.53 -3.83
C THR A 29 -14.97 -14.58 -5.29
N ALA A 30 -14.85 -15.79 -5.83
CA ALA A 30 -14.73 -15.99 -7.28
C ALA A 30 -16.04 -15.66 -8.00
N GLY A 31 -17.19 -15.93 -7.35
CA GLY A 31 -18.52 -15.68 -7.87
C GLY A 31 -19.51 -16.69 -7.31
N ALA A 32 -20.79 -16.54 -7.65
CA ALA A 32 -21.83 -17.46 -7.19
C ALA A 32 -21.73 -18.80 -7.94
N ASN A 33 -21.73 -19.93 -7.22
CA ASN A 33 -21.52 -21.27 -7.78
C ASN A 33 -20.11 -21.48 -8.36
N GLU A 34 -19.13 -20.73 -7.86
CA GLU A 34 -17.71 -20.80 -8.25
C GLU A 34 -16.81 -21.09 -7.05
N GLU A 35 -17.33 -21.77 -6.02
CA GLU A 35 -16.66 -21.97 -4.73
C GLU A 35 -15.37 -22.81 -4.83
N ASP A 36 -15.22 -23.62 -5.88
CA ASP A 36 -14.01 -24.41 -6.16
C ASP A 36 -12.89 -23.58 -6.82
N GLN A 37 -13.18 -22.33 -7.23
CA GLN A 37 -12.19 -21.43 -7.83
C GLN A 37 -11.37 -20.72 -6.74
N THR A 38 -10.08 -20.55 -7.00
CA THR A 38 -9.19 -19.82 -6.09
C THR A 38 -9.03 -18.38 -6.54
N THR A 39 -9.01 -17.44 -5.60
CA THR A 39 -8.77 -16.02 -5.90
C THR A 39 -7.41 -15.53 -5.42
N SER A 40 -6.83 -14.56 -6.13
CA SER A 40 -5.57 -13.90 -5.76
C SER A 40 -5.63 -12.40 -5.99
N PHE A 41 -4.93 -11.63 -5.16
CA PHE A 41 -4.81 -10.19 -5.32
C PHE A 41 -3.56 -9.80 -6.10
N THR A 42 -3.69 -8.80 -6.96
CA THR A 42 -2.57 -8.07 -7.56
C THR A 42 -2.61 -6.63 -7.04
N VAL A 43 -1.47 -6.15 -6.55
CA VAL A 43 -1.32 -4.83 -5.94
C VAL A 43 -0.16 -4.11 -6.62
N GLU A 44 -0.44 -2.98 -7.26
CA GLU A 44 0.53 -2.26 -8.09
C GLU A 44 0.56 -0.78 -7.73
N LEU A 45 1.75 -0.22 -7.54
CA LEU A 45 1.93 1.23 -7.44
C LEU A 45 1.65 1.86 -8.80
N VAL A 46 0.82 2.91 -8.84
CA VAL A 46 0.51 3.57 -10.11
C VAL A 46 1.68 4.42 -10.64
N ASP A 47 2.50 4.95 -9.73
CA ASP A 47 3.78 5.60 -10.06
C ASP A 47 4.91 4.92 -9.28
N SER A 48 5.34 3.76 -9.78
CA SER A 48 6.37 2.95 -9.13
C SER A 48 7.73 3.63 -9.12
N THR A 49 8.07 4.41 -10.16
CA THR A 49 9.36 5.10 -10.28
C THR A 49 9.56 6.10 -9.14
N ASN A 50 8.52 6.85 -8.77
CA ASN A 50 8.63 7.89 -7.74
C ASN A 50 8.26 7.40 -6.33
N HIS A 51 7.40 6.38 -6.21
CA HIS A 51 6.85 5.99 -4.91
C HIS A 51 7.40 4.69 -4.33
N ALA A 52 8.09 3.84 -5.10
CA ALA A 52 8.67 2.60 -4.55
C ALA A 52 9.66 2.88 -3.41
N ALA A 53 10.46 3.95 -3.55
CA ALA A 53 11.44 4.36 -2.53
C ALA A 53 10.83 4.89 -1.21
N LEU A 54 9.50 5.08 -1.15
CA LEU A 54 8.77 5.43 0.08
C LEU A 54 8.42 4.21 0.93
N PHE A 55 8.71 3.00 0.46
CA PHE A 55 8.40 1.76 1.14
C PHE A 55 9.65 0.90 1.30
N LYS A 56 9.85 0.39 2.51
CA LYS A 56 10.76 -0.72 2.79
C LYS A 56 10.17 -2.06 2.33
N THR A 57 8.85 -2.21 2.51
CA THR A 57 8.06 -3.32 1.96
C THR A 57 6.87 -2.75 1.20
N LEU A 58 6.75 -3.09 -0.09
CA LEU A 58 5.68 -2.61 -0.96
C LEU A 58 4.29 -3.07 -0.47
N PRO A 59 3.22 -2.32 -0.78
CA PRO A 59 1.84 -2.75 -0.53
C PRO A 59 1.49 -4.08 -1.16
N ALA A 60 0.93 -4.98 -0.36
CA ALA A 60 0.44 -6.28 -0.77
C ALA A 60 -0.84 -6.65 0.00
N ILE A 61 -1.70 -7.45 -0.64
CA ILE A 61 -2.90 -8.03 -0.02
C ILE A 61 -2.82 -9.54 -0.19
N ASP A 62 -2.94 -10.29 0.90
CA ASP A 62 -2.98 -11.75 0.83
C ASP A 62 -4.39 -12.30 0.53
N SER A 63 -4.51 -13.61 0.33
CA SER A 63 -5.80 -14.26 0.03
C SER A 63 -6.82 -14.17 1.16
N SER A 64 -6.40 -13.86 2.39
CA SER A 64 -7.30 -13.59 3.52
C SER A 64 -7.82 -12.15 3.56
N GLY A 65 -7.31 -11.29 2.66
CA GLY A 65 -7.65 -9.88 2.59
C GLY A 65 -6.85 -9.00 3.56
N GLN A 66 -5.71 -9.46 4.05
CA GLN A 66 -4.82 -8.65 4.90
C GLN A 66 -3.99 -7.69 4.03
N LEU A 67 -4.17 -6.38 4.22
CA LEU A 67 -3.30 -5.36 3.63
C LEU A 67 -2.03 -5.20 4.48
N THR A 68 -0.87 -5.30 3.82
CA THR A 68 0.46 -5.11 4.44
C THR A 68 1.32 -4.16 3.63
N PHE A 69 2.14 -3.36 4.32
CA PHE A 69 3.24 -2.57 3.76
C PHE A 69 4.12 -2.06 4.90
N GLU A 70 5.30 -1.53 4.60
CA GLU A 70 6.16 -0.86 5.58
C GLU A 70 6.72 0.41 4.93
N PRO A 71 6.42 1.61 5.46
CA PRO A 71 7.04 2.85 5.00
C PRO A 71 8.56 2.81 5.20
N GLU A 72 9.30 3.45 4.30
CA GLU A 72 10.75 3.61 4.45
C GLU A 72 11.06 4.78 5.39
N LEU A 73 12.00 4.56 6.30
CA LEU A 73 12.35 5.50 7.36
C LEU A 73 13.00 6.75 6.76
N ASN A 74 12.54 7.93 7.16
CA ASN A 74 13.14 9.23 6.81
C ASN A 74 13.24 9.54 5.30
N LYS A 75 12.43 8.87 4.46
CA LYS A 75 12.34 9.17 3.02
C LYS A 75 11.25 10.20 2.70
N ASN A 76 10.43 10.55 3.68
CA ASN A 76 9.24 11.35 3.45
C ASN A 76 9.34 12.70 4.15
N THR A 77 9.69 13.74 3.41
CA THR A 77 9.83 15.10 3.96
C THR A 77 8.55 15.93 3.91
N LEU A 78 7.49 15.42 3.26
CA LEU A 78 6.19 16.06 3.08
C LEU A 78 5.09 15.01 3.09
N ASN A 79 3.83 15.40 3.24
CA ASN A 79 2.73 14.46 3.03
C ASN A 79 2.78 13.92 1.59
N LYS A 80 2.87 12.59 1.43
CA LYS A 80 2.82 11.92 0.13
C LYS A 80 1.56 11.05 0.05
N VAL A 81 0.89 11.14 -1.09
CA VAL A 81 -0.25 10.29 -1.42
C VAL A 81 0.24 9.30 -2.47
N VAL A 82 0.35 8.04 -2.07
CA VAL A 82 0.68 6.93 -2.96
C VAL A 82 -0.62 6.29 -3.42
N GLU A 83 -0.80 6.23 -4.73
CA GLU A 83 -1.95 5.54 -5.31
C GLU A 83 -1.57 4.12 -5.72
N VAL A 84 -2.43 3.18 -5.33
CA VAL A 84 -2.23 1.75 -5.52
C VAL A 84 -3.45 1.18 -6.27
N ARG A 85 -3.19 0.43 -7.34
CA ARG A 85 -4.19 -0.37 -8.04
C ARG A 85 -4.31 -1.71 -7.35
N VAL A 86 -5.54 -2.10 -7.02
CA VAL A 86 -5.86 -3.40 -6.43
C VAL A 86 -6.82 -4.14 -7.35
N GLN A 87 -6.45 -5.36 -7.73
CA GLN A 87 -7.27 -6.24 -8.53
C GLN A 87 -7.38 -7.61 -7.86
N LEU A 88 -8.55 -8.23 -7.97
CA LEU A 88 -8.81 -9.61 -7.59
C LEU A 88 -9.00 -10.43 -8.86
N LYS A 89 -8.26 -11.53 -8.98
CA LYS A 89 -8.37 -12.47 -10.09
C LYS A 89 -8.78 -13.84 -9.57
N ASP A 90 -9.61 -14.55 -10.31
CA ASP A 90 -9.81 -16.00 -10.11
C ASP A 90 -8.85 -16.81 -11.00
N ASN A 91 -8.83 -18.13 -10.82
CA ASN A 91 -7.95 -19.03 -11.56
C ASN A 91 -8.45 -19.38 -12.98
N LEU A 92 -9.63 -18.91 -13.37
CA LEU A 92 -10.18 -19.09 -14.72
C LEU A 92 -10.10 -17.81 -15.57
N GLY A 93 -9.51 -16.75 -15.03
CA GLY A 93 -9.21 -15.51 -15.75
C GLY A 93 -10.26 -14.41 -15.57
N GLY A 94 -11.25 -14.60 -14.70
CA GLY A 94 -12.10 -13.51 -14.27
C GLY A 94 -11.31 -12.52 -13.41
N GLU A 95 -11.58 -11.23 -13.61
CA GLU A 95 -10.91 -10.14 -12.90
C GLU A 95 -11.95 -9.16 -12.35
N SER A 96 -11.64 -8.55 -11.21
CA SER A 96 -12.50 -7.54 -10.61
C SER A 96 -11.69 -6.54 -9.79
N CYS A 97 -12.31 -5.39 -9.54
CA CYS A 97 -11.84 -4.41 -8.56
C CYS A 97 -13.06 -3.90 -7.77
N SER A 98 -12.87 -3.53 -6.50
CA SER A 98 -13.99 -3.20 -5.59
C SER A 98 -14.22 -1.71 -5.38
N LEU A 99 -13.31 -0.84 -5.83
CA LEU A 99 -13.43 0.61 -5.68
C LEU A 99 -14.25 1.18 -6.84
N ALA A 100 -15.58 1.13 -6.72
CA ALA A 100 -16.65 1.71 -7.57
C ALA A 100 -16.60 1.52 -9.11
N SER A 101 -15.43 1.53 -9.76
CA SER A 101 -15.20 1.25 -11.18
C SER A 101 -13.70 1.22 -11.59
N CYS A 102 -12.78 0.87 -10.66
CA CYS A 102 -11.29 0.96 -10.73
C CYS A 102 -10.65 2.14 -9.96
N GLY A 103 -11.31 2.68 -8.93
CA GLY A 103 -10.68 3.63 -8.01
C GLY A 103 -9.37 3.08 -7.42
N ARG A 104 -8.45 3.98 -7.04
CA ARG A 104 -7.14 3.61 -6.45
C ARG A 104 -7.24 3.62 -4.93
N LEU A 105 -6.60 2.66 -4.28
CA LEU A 105 -6.31 2.75 -2.84
C LEU A 105 -5.30 3.89 -2.66
N ARG A 106 -5.62 4.85 -1.80
CA ARG A 106 -4.72 5.95 -1.43
C ARG A 106 -4.06 5.63 -0.10
N ILE A 107 -2.74 5.51 -0.11
CA ILE A 107 -1.91 5.43 1.08
C ILE A 107 -1.29 6.81 1.32
N VAL A 108 -1.65 7.45 2.43
CA VAL A 108 -1.11 8.73 2.86
C VAL A 108 0.02 8.44 3.85
N ILE A 109 1.24 8.83 3.48
CA ILE A 109 2.40 8.75 4.37
C ILE A 109 2.68 10.16 4.88
N SER A 110 2.55 10.34 6.19
CA SER A 110 2.81 11.60 6.88
C SER A 110 4.26 11.67 7.35
N PRO A 111 4.92 12.84 7.22
CA PRO A 111 6.28 13.03 7.67
C PRO A 111 6.31 13.15 9.20
N VAL A 112 7.35 12.59 9.83
CA VAL A 112 7.59 12.79 11.25
C VAL A 112 8.65 13.89 11.39
N ASN A 113 8.44 14.85 12.30
CA ASN A 113 9.44 15.88 12.56
C ASN A 113 10.75 15.24 13.05
N GLN A 114 11.82 15.40 12.28
CA GLN A 114 13.13 14.82 12.59
C GLN A 114 14.02 15.81 13.31
N LYS A 115 14.87 15.33 14.24
CA LYS A 115 15.83 16.21 14.91
C LYS A 115 16.77 16.85 13.87
N PRO A 116 17.14 18.13 14.02
CA PRO A 116 18.20 18.72 13.21
C PRO A 116 19.49 17.90 13.34
N SER A 117 20.24 17.77 12.25
CA SER A 117 21.56 17.15 12.22
C SER A 117 22.56 18.10 11.57
N PHE A 118 23.78 18.14 12.10
CA PHE A 118 24.89 18.91 11.56
C PHE A 118 26.15 18.05 11.57
N THR A 119 26.84 17.99 10.42
CA THR A 119 28.19 17.45 10.33
C THR A 119 29.13 18.64 10.22
N ALA A 120 30.02 18.82 11.19
CA ALA A 120 31.02 19.86 11.13
C ALA A 120 31.95 19.64 9.93
N GLY A 121 32.24 20.71 9.19
CA GLY A 121 33.34 20.73 8.25
C GLY A 121 34.68 20.69 8.98
N GLY A 122 35.77 20.47 8.24
CA GLY A 122 37.11 20.64 8.81
C GLY A 122 37.33 22.08 9.28
N ASP A 123 38.22 22.25 10.25
CA ASP A 123 38.57 23.56 10.79
C ASP A 123 39.12 24.46 9.68
N ILE A 124 38.67 25.71 9.64
CA ILE A 124 39.24 26.75 8.78
C ILE A 124 40.19 27.58 9.65
N THR A 125 41.49 27.48 9.38
CA THR A 125 42.52 28.34 9.98
C THR A 125 42.70 29.61 9.14
N VAL A 126 42.72 30.77 9.80
CA VAL A 126 42.99 32.09 9.19
C VAL A 126 44.46 32.46 9.38
#